data_AF-A0A1Q8B0Z4-F1
#
_entry.id   AF-A0A1Q8B0Z4-F1
#
_cell.length_a   1.000
_cell.length_b   1.000
_cell.length_c   1.000
_cell.angle_alpha   90.00
_cell.angle_beta   90.00
_cell.angle_gamma   90.00
#
_symmetry.space_group_name_H-M   'P 1'
#
loop_
_entity.id
_entity.type
_entity.pdbx_description
1 polymer ?
#
loop_
_entity_poly.entity_id
_entity_poly.type
_entity_poly.pdbx_seq_one_letter_code
_entity_poly.pdbx_strand_id
1 'polypeptide(L)'
;MSATSIGTIVKKSVGWSIGLSVLMMLAGLLAIAAPAAAGIAVSLLVAWLLVFSGVAHLVFAWHTRSAGGVIWELLLGILYVGVGAYVLINPVSGLASLTLVLAIYLFAEGVLELILSFRLRPMIGWGWLLLDGIITLIVSIMIWRTWPSSAEWVIGTLVG
;
A
#
# COMPACT_ATOMS: atom_id res chain seq x y z
N MET A 1 48.17 -1.15 16.94
CA MET A 1 47.43 0.14 16.88
C MET A 1 46.08 -0.05 16.20
N SER A 2 45.15 -0.83 16.77
CA SER A 2 43.88 -1.21 16.09
C SER A 2 42.59 -1.05 16.94
N ALA A 3 42.68 -0.79 18.25
CA ALA A 3 41.49 -0.69 19.10
C ALA A 3 40.81 0.70 19.07
N THR A 4 41.54 1.77 18.79
CA THR A 4 41.03 3.17 18.87
C THR A 4 40.11 3.53 17.69
N SER A 5 40.22 2.83 16.55
CA SER A 5 39.43 3.09 15.33
C SER A 5 37.99 2.57 15.42
N ILE A 6 37.75 1.42 16.06
CA ILE A 6 36.41 0.81 16.10
C ILE A 6 35.47 1.60 17.02
N GLY A 7 35.94 2.02 18.21
CA GLY A 7 35.10 2.73 19.19
C GLY A 7 34.60 4.10 18.72
N THR A 8 35.36 4.80 17.88
CA THR A 8 34.98 6.11 17.32
C THR A 8 33.99 5.97 16.16
N ILE A 9 34.13 4.95 15.31
CA ILE A 9 33.17 4.63 14.25
C ILE A 9 31.81 4.22 14.84
N VAL A 10 31.81 3.39 15.90
CA VAL A 10 30.58 2.98 16.59
C VAL A 10 29.86 4.17 17.21
N LYS A 11 30.53 5.04 17.98
CA LYS A 11 29.89 6.23 18.56
C LYS A 11 29.30 7.18 17.51
N LYS A 12 30.00 7.38 16.38
CA LYS A 12 29.53 8.24 15.28
C LYS A 12 28.33 7.61 14.55
N SER A 13 28.36 6.30 14.30
CA SER A 13 27.25 5.57 13.65
C SER A 13 26.01 5.45 14.53
N VAL A 14 26.16 5.31 15.84
CA VAL A 14 25.04 5.31 16.80
C VAL A 14 24.39 6.69 16.86
N GLY A 15 25.16 7.78 16.87
CA GLY A 15 24.61 9.14 16.79
C GLY A 15 23.81 9.38 15.50
N TRP A 16 24.32 8.89 14.36
CA TRP A 16 23.59 8.94 13.08
C TRP A 16 22.33 8.07 13.10
N SER A 17 22.39 6.87 13.67
CA SER A 17 21.25 5.97 13.77
C SER A 17 20.15 6.52 14.67
N ILE A 18 20.51 7.11 15.82
CA ILE A 18 19.53 7.74 16.72
C ILE A 18 18.87 8.93 16.02
N GLY A 19 19.67 9.77 15.34
CA GLY A 19 19.14 10.86 14.52
C GLY A 19 18.16 10.39 13.45
N LEU A 20 18.50 9.30 12.74
CA LEU A 20 17.64 8.69 11.73
C LEU A 20 16.33 8.15 12.35
N SER A 21 16.39 7.48 13.51
CA SER A 21 15.19 6.96 14.19
C SER A 21 14.26 8.07 14.65
N VAL A 22 14.80 9.15 15.23
CA VAL A 22 14.02 10.32 15.64
C VAL A 22 13.38 10.98 14.41
N LEU A 23 14.14 11.13 13.32
CA LEU A 23 13.61 11.66 12.06
C LEU A 23 12.46 10.79 11.52
N MET A 24 12.61 9.47 11.52
CA MET A 24 11.57 8.54 11.08
C MET A 24 10.32 8.59 11.96
N MET A 25 10.47 8.69 13.29
CA MET A 25 9.34 8.89 14.20
C MET A 25 8.59 10.19 13.91
N LEU A 26 9.30 11.30 13.73
CA LEU A 26 8.69 12.58 13.39
C LEU A 26 8.00 12.53 12.03
N ALA A 27 8.60 11.85 11.04
CA ALA A 27 8.00 11.66 9.73
C ALA A 27 6.68 10.89 9.81
N GLY A 28 6.61 9.79 10.58
CA GLY A 28 5.36 9.05 10.82
C GLY A 28 4.30 9.91 11.51
N LEU A 29 4.69 10.63 12.57
CA LEU A 29 3.75 11.53 13.26
C LEU A 29 3.21 12.64 12.34
N LEU A 30 4.06 13.20 11.47
CA LEU A 30 3.64 14.17 10.47
C LEU A 30 2.74 13.56 9.39
N ALA A 31 2.97 12.31 9.00
CA ALA A 31 2.11 11.59 8.06
C ALA A 31 0.70 11.37 8.63
N ILE A 32 0.58 11.03 9.91
CA ILE A 32 -0.71 10.96 10.62
C ILE A 32 -1.36 12.34 10.72
N ALA A 33 -0.57 13.40 11.00
CA ALA A 33 -1.08 14.76 11.12
C ALA A 33 -1.56 15.36 9.79
N ALA A 34 -1.05 14.87 8.64
CA ALA A 34 -1.42 15.29 7.31
C ALA A 34 -1.79 14.10 6.40
N PRO A 35 -2.95 13.44 6.65
CA PRO A 35 -3.35 12.23 5.92
C PRO A 35 -3.40 12.42 4.40
N ALA A 36 -3.92 13.56 3.93
CA ALA A 36 -4.02 13.82 2.49
C ALA A 36 -2.64 13.82 1.80
N ALA A 37 -1.62 14.39 2.44
CA ALA A 37 -0.26 14.40 1.90
C ALA A 37 0.35 12.98 1.88
N ALA A 38 0.17 12.22 2.96
CA ALA A 38 0.61 10.83 3.04
C ALA A 38 -0.08 9.96 1.97
N GLY A 39 -1.39 10.11 1.79
CA GLY A 39 -2.16 9.42 0.76
C GLY A 39 -1.67 9.73 -0.66
N ILE A 40 -1.43 11.01 -0.97
CA ILE A 40 -0.87 11.40 -2.26
C ILE A 40 0.52 10.77 -2.47
N ALA A 41 1.37 10.75 -1.46
CA ALA A 41 2.68 10.12 -1.55
C ALA A 41 2.58 8.62 -1.87
N VAL A 42 1.63 7.90 -1.24
CA VAL A 42 1.35 6.49 -1.54
C VAL A 42 0.82 6.31 -2.96
N SER A 43 -0.10 7.17 -3.40
CA SER A 43 -0.63 7.16 -4.77
C SER A 43 0.50 7.30 -5.80
N LEU A 44 1.42 8.24 -5.58
CA LEU A 44 2.59 8.44 -6.43
C LEU A 44 3.55 7.25 -6.40
N LEU A 45 3.78 6.66 -5.22
CA LEU A 45 4.61 5.46 -5.09
C LEU A 45 4.03 4.29 -5.89
N VAL A 46 2.72 4.03 -5.76
CA VAL A 46 2.04 3.00 -6.55
C VAL A 46 2.12 3.30 -8.05
N ALA A 47 1.93 4.57 -8.45
CA ALA A 47 2.02 4.97 -9.85
C ALA A 47 3.41 4.69 -10.44
N TRP A 48 4.48 5.00 -9.71
CA TRP A 48 5.85 4.66 -10.13
C TRP A 48 6.07 3.15 -10.23
N LEU A 49 5.56 2.37 -9.27
CA LEU A 49 5.63 0.91 -9.33
C LEU A 49 4.91 0.36 -10.57
N LEU A 50 3.74 0.92 -10.93
CA LEU A 50 3.01 0.55 -12.15
C LEU A 50 3.82 0.89 -13.40
N VAL A 51 4.42 2.08 -13.48
CA VAL A 51 5.28 2.47 -14.61
C VAL A 51 6.46 1.52 -14.75
N PHE A 52 7.19 1.23 -13.67
CA PHE A 52 8.33 0.31 -13.74
C PHE A 52 7.93 -1.11 -14.10
N SER A 53 6.80 -1.58 -13.56
CA SER A 53 6.24 -2.89 -13.91
C SER A 53 5.83 -2.95 -15.39
N GLY A 54 5.22 -1.89 -15.91
CA GLY A 54 4.84 -1.79 -17.32
C GLY A 54 6.06 -1.76 -18.24
N VAL A 55 7.09 -0.98 -17.89
CA VAL A 55 8.37 -0.99 -18.62
C VAL A 55 9.00 -2.38 -18.61
N ALA A 56 8.98 -3.09 -17.47
CA ALA A 56 9.46 -4.45 -17.38
C ALA A 56 8.69 -5.39 -18.32
N HIS A 57 7.35 -5.33 -18.36
CA HIS A 57 6.53 -6.09 -19.30
C HIS A 57 6.89 -5.81 -20.76
N LEU A 58 7.11 -4.54 -21.12
CA LEU A 58 7.56 -4.18 -22.46
C LEU A 58 8.92 -4.81 -22.78
N VAL A 59 9.87 -4.77 -21.85
CA VAL A 59 11.20 -5.40 -22.02
C VAL A 59 11.11 -6.93 -22.14
N PHE A 60 10.23 -7.57 -21.36
CA PHE A 60 10.00 -9.02 -21.41
C PHE A 60 9.33 -9.47 -22.72
N ALA A 61 8.51 -8.62 -23.35
CA ALA A 61 7.91 -8.89 -24.65
C ALA A 61 8.92 -9.29 -25.72
N TRP A 62 10.15 -8.77 -25.67
CA TRP A 62 11.22 -9.17 -26.59
C TRP A 62 11.92 -10.49 -26.23
N HIS A 63 11.77 -10.98 -25.00
CA HIS A 63 12.36 -12.25 -24.54
C HIS A 63 11.40 -13.44 -24.72
N THR A 64 10.11 -13.18 -24.88
CA THR A 64 9.08 -14.21 -24.98
C THR A 64 9.07 -14.86 -26.36
N ARG A 65 9.27 -16.19 -26.41
CA ARG A 65 9.43 -16.93 -27.67
C ARG A 65 8.11 -17.28 -28.39
N SER A 66 6.95 -17.09 -27.75
CA SER A 66 5.64 -17.39 -28.35
C SER A 66 4.93 -16.10 -28.77
N ALA A 67 4.42 -16.05 -30.01
CA ALA A 67 3.74 -14.86 -30.55
C ALA A 67 2.55 -14.40 -29.67
N GLY A 68 1.83 -15.35 -29.05
CA GLY A 68 0.75 -15.03 -28.11
C GLY A 68 1.23 -14.38 -26.80
N GLY A 69 2.40 -14.80 -26.28
CA GLY A 69 2.99 -14.22 -25.08
C GLY A 69 3.47 -12.78 -25.31
N VAL A 70 4.08 -12.50 -26.47
CA VAL A 70 4.52 -11.15 -26.85
C VAL A 70 3.36 -10.16 -26.88
N ILE A 71 2.23 -10.54 -27.49
CA ILE A 71 1.05 -9.67 -27.56
C ILE A 71 0.51 -9.36 -26.17
N TRP A 72 0.45 -10.37 -25.29
CA TRP A 72 -0.06 -10.18 -23.92
C TRP A 72 0.85 -9.28 -23.09
N GLU A 73 2.17 -9.45 -23.20
CA GLU A 73 3.14 -8.61 -22.49
C GLU A 73 3.15 -7.16 -23.01
N LEU A 74 2.96 -6.95 -24.32
CA LEU A 74 2.79 -5.60 -24.87
C LEU A 74 1.51 -4.94 -24.36
N LEU A 75 0.38 -5.65 -24.35
CA LEU A 75 -0.89 -5.12 -23.87
C LEU A 75 -0.82 -4.74 -22.39
N LEU A 76 -0.28 -5.64 -21.55
CA LEU A 76 -0.09 -5.36 -20.12
C LEU A 76 0.90 -4.22 -19.89
N GLY A 77 2.02 -4.20 -20.63
CA GLY A 77 3.02 -3.16 -20.52
C GLY A 77 2.47 -1.78 -20.85
N ILE A 78 1.75 -1.65 -21.98
CA ILE A 78 1.09 -0.39 -22.38
C ILE A 78 0.05 0.02 -21.35
N LEU A 79 -0.77 -0.92 -20.88
CA LEU A 79 -1.80 -0.64 -19.87
C LEU A 79 -1.17 -0.12 -18.57
N TYR A 80 -0.12 -0.78 -18.08
CA TYR A 80 0.52 -0.45 -16.80
C TYR A 80 1.23 0.90 -16.87
N VAL A 81 1.97 1.17 -17.95
CA VAL A 81 2.60 2.48 -18.18
C VAL A 81 1.53 3.57 -18.33
N GLY A 82 0.46 3.31 -19.09
CA GLY A 82 -0.62 4.26 -19.31
C GLY A 82 -1.36 4.63 -18.03
N VAL A 83 -1.76 3.64 -17.23
CA VAL A 83 -2.43 3.85 -15.93
C VAL A 83 -1.47 4.54 -14.95
N GLY A 84 -0.22 4.08 -14.86
CA GLY A 84 0.79 4.69 -14.00
C GLY A 84 1.04 6.16 -14.36
N ALA A 85 1.24 6.48 -15.64
CA ALA A 85 1.42 7.84 -16.11
C ALA A 85 0.17 8.72 -15.85
N TYR A 86 -1.03 8.17 -16.05
CA TYR A 86 -2.28 8.88 -15.73
C TYR A 86 -2.36 9.26 -14.25
N VAL A 87 -2.03 8.33 -13.35
CA VAL A 87 -2.03 8.61 -11.91
C VAL A 87 -0.94 9.61 -11.52
N LEU A 88 0.24 9.58 -12.16
CA LEU A 88 1.28 10.59 -11.92
C LEU A 88 0.83 12.01 -12.28
N ILE A 89 0.02 12.16 -13.33
CA ILE A 89 -0.55 13.46 -13.74
C ILE A 89 -1.68 13.88 -12.81
N ASN A 90 -2.52 12.94 -12.37
CA ASN A 90 -3.63 13.20 -11.47
C ASN A 90 -3.59 12.25 -10.24
N PRO A 91 -2.76 12.56 -9.23
CA PRO A 91 -2.56 11.68 -8.08
C PRO A 91 -3.81 11.56 -7.20
N VAL A 92 -4.71 12.55 -7.24
CA VAL A 92 -5.99 12.52 -6.52
C VAL A 92 -6.89 11.41 -7.06
N SER A 93 -6.92 11.23 -8.38
CA SER A 93 -7.66 10.13 -9.00
C SER A 93 -7.09 8.76 -8.63
N GLY A 94 -5.75 8.65 -8.53
CA GLY A 94 -5.08 7.44 -8.05
C GLY A 94 -5.40 7.14 -6.60
N LEU A 95 -5.40 8.15 -5.74
CA LEU A 95 -5.76 8.02 -4.33
C LEU A 95 -7.21 7.54 -4.16
N ALA A 96 -8.14 8.09 -4.93
CA ALA A 96 -9.52 7.64 -4.96
C ALA A 96 -9.65 6.18 -5.43
N SER A 97 -8.89 5.80 -6.47
CA SER A 97 -8.88 4.43 -6.99
C SER A 97 -8.33 3.44 -5.97
N LEU A 98 -7.22 3.77 -5.32
CA LEU A 98 -6.62 2.95 -4.26
C LEU A 98 -7.58 2.78 -3.08
N THR A 99 -8.31 3.84 -2.71
CA THR A 99 -9.28 3.79 -1.61
C THR A 99 -10.44 2.85 -1.93
N LEU A 100 -10.88 2.85 -3.20
CA LEU A 100 -11.92 1.94 -3.66
C LEU A 100 -11.43 0.48 -3.63
N VAL A 101 -10.21 0.22 -4.10
CA VAL A 101 -9.57 -1.11 -4.02
C VAL A 101 -9.49 -1.58 -2.57
N LEU A 102 -9.07 -0.70 -1.66
CA LEU A 102 -9.03 -0.99 -0.23
C LEU A 102 -10.43 -1.31 0.35
N ALA A 103 -11.46 -0.55 -0.04
CA ALA A 103 -12.82 -0.82 0.41
C ALA A 103 -13.32 -2.20 -0.04
N ILE A 104 -13.02 -2.60 -1.29
CA ILE A 104 -13.32 -3.94 -1.79
C ILE A 104 -12.57 -5.01 -1.00
N TYR A 105 -11.28 -4.78 -0.74
CA TYR A 105 -10.45 -5.70 0.05
C TYR A 105 -11.03 -5.92 1.45
N LEU A 106 -11.31 -4.84 2.19
CA LEU A 106 -11.89 -4.90 3.54
C LEU A 106 -13.27 -5.58 3.52
N PHE A 107 -14.07 -5.32 2.50
CA PHE A 107 -15.36 -5.99 2.37
C PHE A 107 -15.19 -7.50 2.19
N ALA A 108 -14.30 -7.93 1.31
CA ALA A 108 -14.01 -9.35 1.10
C ALA A 108 -13.42 -10.02 2.35
N GLU A 109 -12.47 -9.36 3.02
CA GLU A 109 -11.88 -9.80 4.29
C GLU A 109 -12.95 -9.99 5.36
N GLY A 110 -13.79 -8.98 5.61
CA GLY A 110 -14.85 -9.07 6.61
C GLY A 110 -15.90 -10.15 6.30
N VAL A 111 -16.24 -10.37 5.01
CA VAL A 111 -17.10 -11.51 4.61
C VAL A 111 -16.42 -12.85 4.92
N LEU A 112 -15.13 -12.99 4.60
CA LEU A 112 -14.38 -14.22 4.84
C LEU A 112 -14.25 -14.51 6.34
N GLU A 113 -13.92 -13.52 7.15
CA GLU A 113 -13.85 -13.63 8.61
C GLU A 113 -15.20 -14.01 9.21
N LEU A 114 -16.28 -13.39 8.72
CA LEU A 114 -17.64 -13.74 9.14
C LEU A 114 -17.91 -15.23 8.88
N ILE A 115 -17.62 -15.72 7.66
CA ILE A 115 -17.80 -17.15 7.29
C ILE A 115 -16.90 -18.06 8.13
N LEU A 116 -15.61 -17.72 8.25
CA LEU A 116 -14.62 -18.49 8.99
C LEU A 116 -14.96 -18.58 10.47
N SER A 117 -15.49 -17.50 11.04
CA SER A 117 -16.02 -17.52 12.38
C SER A 117 -17.02 -18.68 12.48
N PHE A 118 -18.13 -18.68 11.74
CA PHE A 118 -19.15 -19.72 11.91
C PHE A 118 -18.62 -21.15 11.73
N ARG A 119 -17.57 -21.35 10.91
CA ARG A 119 -16.89 -22.65 10.74
C ARG A 119 -15.99 -23.05 11.90
N LEU A 120 -15.34 -22.11 12.57
CA LEU A 120 -14.40 -22.36 13.66
C LEU A 120 -15.07 -22.46 15.03
N ARG A 121 -16.40 -22.35 15.13
CA ARG A 121 -17.12 -22.67 16.37
C ARG A 121 -16.88 -24.14 16.75
N PRO A 122 -16.48 -24.50 18.00
CA PRO A 122 -16.34 -23.68 19.22
C PRO A 122 -14.88 -23.40 19.65
N MET A 123 -13.93 -23.24 18.72
CA MET A 123 -12.54 -22.93 19.06
C MET A 123 -12.41 -21.66 19.91
N ILE A 124 -11.44 -21.66 20.83
CA ILE A 124 -11.06 -20.48 21.60
C ILE A 124 -10.66 -19.36 20.63
N GLY A 125 -11.26 -18.18 20.79
CA GLY A 125 -11.04 -17.04 19.89
C GLY A 125 -12.12 -16.82 18.83
N TRP A 126 -13.06 -17.77 18.66
CA TRP A 126 -14.11 -17.66 17.65
C TRP A 126 -14.94 -16.35 17.74
N GLY A 127 -15.33 -15.95 18.96
CA GLY A 127 -16.12 -14.73 19.17
C GLY A 127 -15.37 -13.44 18.81
N TRP A 128 -14.04 -13.42 18.98
CA TRP A 128 -13.20 -12.30 18.57
C TRP A 128 -13.13 -12.18 17.05
N LEU A 129 -12.99 -13.30 16.36
CA LEU A 129 -12.99 -13.35 14.90
C LEU A 129 -14.35 -12.89 14.31
N LEU A 130 -15.47 -13.24 14.97
CA LEU A 130 -16.78 -12.74 14.56
C LEU A 130 -16.88 -11.22 14.71
N LEU A 131 -16.41 -10.69 15.84
CA LEU A 131 -16.45 -9.25 16.12
C LEU A 131 -15.61 -8.47 15.12
N ASP A 132 -14.40 -8.96 14.84
CA ASP A 132 -13.47 -8.40 13.86
C ASP A 132 -14.12 -8.31 12.47
N GLY A 133 -14.64 -9.42 11.95
CA GLY A 133 -15.32 -9.43 10.65
C GLY A 133 -16.52 -8.49 10.56
N ILE A 134 -17.28 -8.33 11.65
CA ILE A 134 -18.40 -7.35 11.70
C ILE A 134 -17.86 -5.91 11.65
N ILE A 135 -16.83 -5.59 12.44
CA ILE A 135 -16.23 -4.26 12.45
C ILE A 135 -15.65 -3.92 11.08
N THR A 136 -14.87 -4.85 10.50
CA THR A 136 -14.27 -4.71 9.17
C THR A 136 -15.34 -4.48 8.09
N LEU A 137 -16.46 -5.21 8.14
CA LEU A 137 -17.59 -4.98 7.23
C LEU A 137 -18.20 -3.58 7.39
N ILE A 138 -18.42 -3.13 8.62
CA ILE A 138 -18.96 -1.79 8.89
C ILE A 138 -18.02 -0.72 8.32
N VAL A 139 -16.71 -0.83 8.60
CA VAL A 139 -15.70 0.11 8.09
C VAL A 139 -15.68 0.12 6.56
N SER A 140 -15.69 -1.04 5.91
CA SER A 140 -15.69 -1.14 4.44
C SER A 140 -16.91 -0.45 3.81
N ILE A 141 -18.11 -0.66 4.38
CA ILE A 141 -19.35 -0.04 3.90
C ILE A 141 -19.33 1.47 4.13
N MET A 142 -18.80 1.93 5.25
CA MET A 142 -18.64 3.37 5.53
C MET A 142 -17.72 4.04 4.50
N ILE A 143 -16.57 3.44 4.20
CA ILE A 143 -15.63 3.95 3.20
C ILE A 143 -16.29 3.98 1.82
N TRP A 144 -16.99 2.90 1.44
CA TRP A 144 -17.68 2.79 0.15
C TRP A 144 -18.74 3.88 -0.03
N ARG A 145 -19.56 4.15 1.00
CA ARG A 145 -20.65 5.13 0.92
C ARG A 145 -20.17 6.58 0.85
N THR A 146 -19.00 6.86 1.41
CA THR A 146 -18.40 8.20 1.46
C THR A 146 -17.38 8.42 0.35
N TRP A 147 -17.17 7.42 -0.51
CA TRP A 147 -16.28 7.57 -1.65
C TRP A 147 -16.87 8.55 -2.68
N PRO A 148 -16.07 9.47 -3.27
CA PRO A 148 -14.61 9.57 -3.21
C PRO A 148 -14.05 10.47 -2.09
N SER A 149 -14.87 11.15 -1.29
CA SER A 149 -14.35 12.06 -0.24
C SER A 149 -13.60 11.33 0.88
N SER A 150 -13.90 10.04 1.12
CA SER A 150 -13.13 9.20 2.04
C SER A 150 -11.66 9.01 1.64
N ALA A 151 -11.32 9.20 0.36
CA ALA A 151 -9.95 8.99 -0.12
C ALA A 151 -8.92 9.93 0.50
N GLU A 152 -9.35 11.12 0.93
CA GLU A 152 -8.46 12.14 1.50
C GLU A 152 -7.86 11.74 2.85
N TRP A 153 -8.57 10.91 3.63
CA TRP A 153 -8.13 10.53 4.97
C TRP A 153 -7.81 9.05 5.10
N VAL A 154 -8.59 8.14 4.49
CA VAL A 154 -8.48 6.69 4.75
C VAL A 154 -7.06 6.18 4.52
N ILE A 155 -6.53 6.32 3.30
CA ILE A 155 -5.20 5.81 2.96
C ILE A 155 -4.12 6.55 3.76
N GLY A 156 -4.26 7.86 3.91
CA GLY A 156 -3.32 8.68 4.67
C GLY A 156 -3.17 8.24 6.11
N THR A 157 -4.30 8.03 6.80
CA THR A 157 -4.33 7.60 8.20
C THR A 157 -3.87 6.16 8.40
N LEU A 158 -4.03 5.30 7.40
CA LEU A 158 -3.61 3.90 7.48
C LEU A 158 -2.11 3.72 7.26
N VAL A 159 -1.48 4.64 6.52
CA VAL A 159 -0.05 4.56 6.17
C VAL A 159 0.84 5.41 7.08
N GLY A 160 0.32 6.52 7.61
CA GLY A 160 1.04 7.37 8.57
C GLY A 160 1.26 6.67 9.90
#